data_AF-A0A426QJC5-F1
#
_entry.id   AF-A0A426QJC5-F1
#
_cell.length_a   1.000
_cell.length_b   1.000
_cell.length_c   1.000
_cell.angle_alpha   90.00
_cell.angle_beta   90.00
_cell.angle_gamma   90.00
#
_symmetry.space_group_name_H-M   'P 1'
#
loop_
_entity.id
_entity.type
_entity.pdbx_description
1 polymer ?
#
loop_
_entity_poly.entity_id
_entity_poly.type
_entity_poly.pdbx_seq_one_letter_code
_entity_poly.pdbx_strand_id
1 'polypeptide(L)'
;MDEQTQLGSERAVDPHVTRVGGTEPVRLDVRIVAATRHDLDQAVATGRFREDLYYHLNVVPIQIPRLAEHCEDVPELLNYYGHRSSSSQP
;
A
#
# COMPACT_ATOMS: atom_id res chain seq x y z
N MET A 1 26.92 6.47 -37.69
CA MET A 1 26.09 7.68 -37.71
C MET A 1 24.85 7.30 -38.50
N ASP A 2 23.74 6.94 -37.88
CA ASP A 2 23.08 7.66 -36.79
C ASP A 2 22.95 6.91 -35.46
N GLU A 3 23.24 7.64 -34.39
CA GLU A 3 23.44 7.20 -33.00
C GLU A 3 22.30 7.71 -32.08
N GLN A 4 21.08 7.87 -32.63
CA GLN A 4 20.04 8.71 -31.99
C GLN A 4 18.63 8.08 -31.86
N THR A 5 18.36 6.83 -32.24
CA THR A 5 17.02 6.24 -31.99
C THR A 5 16.91 5.54 -30.63
N GLN A 6 17.91 5.70 -29.77
CA GLN A 6 18.03 4.98 -28.50
C GLN A 6 17.63 5.86 -27.31
N LEU A 7 16.45 6.48 -27.33
CA LEU A 7 15.93 7.22 -26.18
C LEU A 7 14.42 7.04 -26.04
N GLY A 8 14.03 6.28 -25.01
CA GLY A 8 12.72 6.43 -24.38
C GLY A 8 11.67 5.40 -24.76
N SER A 9 11.98 4.10 -24.71
CA SER A 9 10.94 3.14 -24.32
C SER A 9 10.57 3.46 -22.88
N GLU A 10 9.56 4.31 -22.70
CA GLU A 10 8.83 4.48 -21.45
C GLU A 10 8.48 3.07 -20.96
N ARG A 11 9.25 2.57 -19.99
CA ARG A 11 8.96 1.32 -19.28
C ARG A 11 7.77 1.59 -18.37
N ALA A 12 6.60 1.78 -18.95
CA ALA A 12 5.36 1.43 -18.29
C ALA A 12 5.41 -0.09 -18.14
N VAL A 13 5.91 -0.54 -16.99
CA VAL A 13 5.73 -1.93 -16.56
C VAL A 13 4.23 -2.07 -16.32
N ASP A 14 3.49 -2.43 -17.36
CA ASP A 14 2.07 -2.79 -17.25
C ASP A 14 1.99 -3.92 -16.21
N PRO A 15 1.23 -3.76 -15.10
CA PRO A 15 1.05 -4.83 -14.14
C PRO A 15 0.34 -5.99 -14.83
N HIS A 16 1.00 -7.14 -14.90
CA HIS A 16 0.41 -8.37 -15.39
C HIS A 16 0.42 -9.42 -14.30
N VAL A 17 -0.69 -10.13 -14.14
CA VAL A 17 -0.76 -11.29 -13.25
C VAL A 17 -1.20 -12.51 -14.04
N THR A 18 -0.51 -13.62 -13.82
CA THR A 18 -0.92 -14.93 -14.31
C THR A 18 -1.65 -15.65 -13.18
N ARG A 19 -2.85 -16.16 -13.47
CA ARG A 19 -3.61 -16.97 -12.51
C ARG A 19 -2.84 -18.26 -12.22
N VAL A 20 -2.96 -18.80 -11.01
CA VAL A 20 -2.36 -20.11 -10.69
C VAL A 20 -2.97 -21.17 -11.62
N GLY A 21 -2.13 -21.83 -12.43
CA GLY A 21 -2.56 -22.81 -13.43
C GLY A 21 -3.04 -22.23 -14.77
N GLY A 22 -3.07 -20.90 -14.91
CA GLY A 22 -3.33 -20.24 -16.20
C GLY A 22 -2.03 -20.03 -16.99
N THR A 23 -2.13 -20.00 -18.31
CA THR A 23 -0.99 -19.73 -19.21
C THR A 23 -0.96 -18.30 -19.74
N GLU A 24 -2.07 -17.57 -19.64
CA GLU A 24 -2.18 -16.22 -20.19
C GLU A 24 -2.06 -15.13 -19.11
N PRO A 25 -1.16 -14.14 -19.29
CA PRO A 25 -1.06 -12.99 -18.40
C PRO A 25 -2.22 -12.02 -18.63
N VAL A 26 -2.80 -11.50 -17.54
CA VAL A 26 -3.89 -10.52 -17.58
C VAL A 26 -3.35 -9.15 -17.16
N ARG A 27 -3.58 -8.12 -18.00
CA ARG A 27 -3.28 -6.73 -17.65
C ARG A 27 -4.20 -6.23 -16.54
N LEU A 28 -3.61 -5.50 -15.60
CA LEU A 28 -4.29 -4.95 -14.43
C LEU A 28 -3.93 -3.48 -14.27
N ASP A 29 -4.96 -2.64 -14.17
CA ASP A 29 -4.82 -1.28 -13.66
C ASP A 29 -5.26 -1.28 -12.19
N VAL A 30 -4.29 -1.29 -11.27
CA VAL A 30 -4.52 -1.46 -9.84
C VAL A 30 -3.70 -0.46 -9.02
N ARG A 31 -4.33 0.06 -7.97
CA ARG A 31 -3.65 0.82 -6.92
C ARG A 31 -3.45 -0.07 -5.70
N ILE A 32 -2.18 -0.29 -5.32
CA ILE A 32 -1.83 -1.08 -4.15
C ILE A 32 -1.76 -0.17 -2.92
N VAL A 33 -2.47 -0.54 -1.86
CA VAL A 33 -2.35 0.07 -0.52
C VAL A 33 -2.04 -1.04 0.46
N ALA A 34 -0.93 -0.91 1.18
CA ALA A 34 -0.51 -1.87 2.19
C ALA A 34 -0.47 -1.18 3.57
N ALA A 35 -0.83 -1.91 4.61
CA ALA A 35 -0.74 -1.47 5.99
C ALA A 35 -0.16 -2.59 6.85
N THR A 36 0.70 -2.24 7.79
CA THR A 36 1.33 -3.20 8.69
C THR A 36 1.54 -2.57 10.06
N ARG A 37 1.43 -3.39 11.10
CA ARG A 37 1.80 -3.03 12.47
C ARG A 37 3.28 -3.27 12.76
N HIS A 38 3.95 -4.06 11.93
CA HIS A 38 5.34 -4.42 12.11
C HIS A 38 6.24 -3.37 11.45
N ASP A 39 7.36 -3.10 12.11
CA ASP A 39 8.45 -2.31 11.57
C ASP A 39 9.06 -3.04 10.36
N LEU A 40 8.83 -2.49 9.16
CA LEU A 40 9.30 -3.08 7.92
C LEU A 40 10.81 -2.95 7.74
N ASP A 41 11.42 -1.86 8.22
CA ASP A 41 12.87 -1.68 8.16
C ASP A 41 13.58 -2.81 8.92
N GLN A 42 13.10 -3.11 10.14
CA GLN A 42 13.63 -4.24 10.90
C GLN A 42 13.30 -5.60 10.27
N ALA A 43 12.12 -5.74 9.67
CA ALA A 43 11.76 -7.00 9.01
C ALA A 43 12.63 -7.27 7.77
N VAL A 44 13.03 -6.23 7.03
CA VAL A 44 14.00 -6.33 5.93
C VAL A 44 15.39 -6.65 6.48
N ALA A 45 15.84 -5.94 7.50
CA ALA A 45 17.15 -6.16 8.11
C ALA A 45 17.33 -7.59 8.68
N THR A 46 16.26 -8.20 9.17
CA THR A 46 16.24 -9.57 9.69
C THR A 46 15.97 -10.64 8.62
N GLY A 47 15.82 -10.26 7.34
CA GLY A 47 15.55 -11.17 6.23
C GLY A 47 14.14 -11.79 6.26
N ARG A 48 13.23 -11.28 7.10
CA ARG A 48 11.84 -11.73 7.19
C ARG A 48 10.94 -11.09 6.16
N PHE A 49 11.38 -9.97 5.59
CA PHE A 49 10.67 -9.27 4.53
C PHE A 49 11.58 -9.06 3.33
N ARG A 50 11.00 -9.21 2.14
CA ARG A 50 11.76 -9.04 0.90
C ARG A 50 12.05 -7.57 0.66
N GLU A 51 13.33 -7.27 0.45
CA GLU A 51 13.82 -5.91 0.25
C GLU A 51 13.24 -5.26 -1.02
N ASP A 52 13.09 -6.03 -2.11
CA ASP A 52 12.51 -5.52 -3.36
C ASP A 52 11.05 -5.08 -3.20
N LEU A 53 10.25 -5.87 -2.48
CA LEU A 53 8.86 -5.52 -2.16
C LEU A 53 8.80 -4.29 -1.24
N TYR A 54 9.75 -4.14 -0.32
CA TYR A 54 9.82 -2.98 0.57
C TYR A 54 10.02 -1.69 -0.24
N TYR A 55 10.96 -1.65 -1.17
CA TYR A 55 11.18 -0.48 -2.02
C TYR A 55 9.97 -0.13 -2.90
N HIS A 56 9.19 -1.12 -3.35
CA HIS A 56 7.98 -0.88 -4.14
C HIS A 56 6.79 -0.37 -3.31
N LEU A 57 6.67 -0.78 -2.05
CA LEU A 57 5.57 -0.37 -1.17
C LEU A 57 5.88 0.94 -0.43
N ASN A 58 7.15 1.19 -0.10
CA ASN A 58 7.57 2.31 0.75
C ASN A 58 7.85 3.60 -0.03
N VAL A 59 7.01 3.92 -1.03
CA VAL A 59 7.17 5.15 -1.84
C VAL A 59 6.59 6.36 -1.12
N VAL A 60 5.43 6.20 -0.47
CA VAL A 60 4.76 7.25 0.34
C VAL A 60 4.33 6.63 1.67
N PRO A 61 5.22 6.58 2.67
CA PRO A 61 4.86 6.05 3.99
C PRO A 61 3.88 6.99 4.69
N ILE A 62 2.76 6.44 5.14
CA ILE A 62 1.81 7.14 6.01
C ILE A 62 1.92 6.50 7.40
N GLN A 63 2.50 7.25 8.33
CA GLN A 63 2.55 6.85 9.73
C GLN A 63 1.26 7.29 10.41
N ILE A 64 0.49 6.32 10.88
CA ILE A 64 -0.74 6.60 11.64
C ILE A 64 -0.35 6.61 13.12
N PRO A 65 -0.41 7.78 13.79
CA PRO A 65 -0.08 7.85 15.20
C PRO A 65 -1.10 7.06 16.02
N ARG A 66 -0.68 6.63 17.22
CA ARG A 66 -1.60 5.99 18.15
C ARG A 66 -2.59 7.02 18.67
N LEU A 67 -3.80 6.59 19.00
CA LEU A 67 -4.79 7.49 19.61
C LEU A 67 -4.30 8.14 20.92
N ALA A 68 -3.40 7.48 21.65
CA ALA A 68 -2.76 8.04 22.84
C ALA A 68 -1.83 9.24 22.52
N GLU A 69 -1.28 9.29 21.32
CA GLU A 69 -0.44 10.40 20.83
C GLU A 69 -1.29 11.55 20.27
N HIS A 70 -2.57 11.30 19.98
CA HIS A 70 -3.55 12.24 19.46
C HIS A 70 -4.88 12.13 20.24
N CYS A 71 -4.84 12.40 21.55
CA CYS A 71 -6.00 12.25 22.42
C CYS A 71 -7.09 13.29 22.14
N GLU A 72 -6.76 14.40 21.48
CA GLU A 72 -7.68 15.45 21.05
C GLU A 72 -8.73 14.96 20.05
N ASP A 73 -8.46 13.86 19.33
CA ASP A 73 -9.40 13.27 18.38
C ASP A 73 -10.50 12.45 19.07
N VAL A 74 -10.30 12.09 20.36
CA VAL A 74 -11.21 11.21 21.12
C VAL A 74 -12.66 11.75 21.17
N PRO A 75 -12.93 13.03 21.46
CA PRO A 75 -14.30 13.55 21.50
C PRO A 75 -15.02 13.45 20.15
N GLU A 76 -14.33 13.76 19.03
CA GLU A 76 -14.91 13.67 17.69
C GLU A 76 -15.22 12.23 17.32
N LEU A 77 -14.29 11.31 17.59
CA LEU A 77 -14.48 9.88 17.36
C LEU A 77 -15.66 9.34 18.17
N LEU A 78 -15.77 9.68 19.46
CA LEU A 78 -16.90 9.28 20.31
C LEU A 78 -18.23 9.81 19.78
N ASN A 79 -18.26 11.07 19.35
CA ASN A 79 -19.46 11.69 18.77
C ASN A 79 -19.88 10.95 17.50
N TYR A 80 -18.94 10.72 16.58
CA TYR A 80 -19.19 10.02 15.32
C TYR A 80 -19.72 8.59 15.54
N TYR A 81 -19.02 7.80 16.37
CA TYR A 81 -19.40 6.40 16.59
C TYR A 81 -20.66 6.27 17.46
N GLY A 82 -20.84 7.13 18.47
CA GLY A 82 -22.02 7.13 19.34
C GLY A 82 -23.32 7.40 18.56
N HIS A 83 -23.29 8.38 17.65
CA HIS A 83 -24.44 8.65 16.78
C HIS A 83 -24.71 7.52 15.78
N ARG A 84 -23.67 6.89 15.23
CA ARG A 84 -23.82 5.78 14.28
C ARG A 84 -24.51 4.56 14.90
N SER A 85 -24.21 4.22 16.16
CA SER A 85 -24.84 3.09 16.86
C SER A 85 -26.35 3.26 17.10
N SER A 86 -26.88 4.49 17.09
CA SER A 86 -28.33 4.74 17.17
C SER A 86 -29.09 4.49 15.87
N SER A 87 -28.39 4.29 14.75
CA SER A 87 -28.98 4.01 13.42
C SER A 87 -29.05 2.53 13.05
N SER A 88 -28.46 1.64 13.86
CA SER A 88 -28.72 0.20 13.86
C SER A 88 -29.35 -0.19 15.18
N GLN A 89 -30.61 0.20 15.36
CA GLN A 89 -31.51 -0.49 16.26
C GLN A 89 -32.13 -1.66 15.47
N PRO A 90 -32.31 -2.85 16.09
CA PRO A 90 -32.68 -4.09 15.40
C PRO A 90 -34.04 -4.01 14.69
#